data_AF-R9PKA9-F1
#
_entry.id   AF-R9PKA9-F1
#
_cell.length_a   1.000
_cell.length_b   1.000
_cell.length_c   1.000
_cell.angle_alpha   90.00
_cell.angle_beta   90.00
_cell.angle_gamma   90.00
#
_symmetry.space_group_name_H-M   'P 1'
#
loop_
_entity.id
_entity.type
_entity.pdbx_description
1 polymer ?
#
loop_
_entity_poly.entity_id
_entity_poly.type
_entity_poly.pdbx_seq_one_letter_code
_entity_poly.pdbx_strand_id
1 'polypeptide(L)'
;MQVALSILSSKKTWLTISSTALLAASLLFYFASFGPITAQQEADSQAIEDFEQCLTARLFSENLKACDSFYLDYLPQKTAPVFKQNIVDVAKLDQKQIVRTYRDVNRLLKDHGLAPYPELYLLSHGQLVEYIQ
;
A
#
# COMPACT_ATOMS: atom_id res chain seq x y z
N MET A 1 6.24 57.48 0.78
CA MET A 1 6.15 56.18 1.49
C MET A 1 4.74 56.03 2.08
N GLN A 2 3.70 55.87 1.24
CA GLN A 2 2.29 55.86 1.70
C GLN A 2 1.39 54.87 0.93
N VAL A 3 1.91 54.11 -0.04
CA VAL A 3 1.11 53.19 -0.86
C VAL A 3 1.04 51.78 -0.27
N ALA A 4 1.99 51.40 0.60
CA ALA A 4 2.05 50.05 1.17
C ALA A 4 1.03 49.80 2.29
N LEU A 5 0.58 50.84 3.01
CA LEU A 5 -0.32 50.70 4.17
C LEU A 5 -1.81 50.66 3.80
N SER A 6 -2.21 51.14 2.61
CA SER A 6 -3.62 51.16 2.19
C SER A 6 -4.13 49.82 1.66
N ILE A 7 -3.22 48.91 1.27
CA ILE A 7 -3.57 47.57 0.78
C ILE A 7 -3.99 46.64 1.94
N LEU A 8 -3.44 46.86 3.14
CA LEU A 8 -3.71 46.07 4.35
C LEU A 8 -5.00 46.47 5.09
N SER A 9 -5.59 47.64 4.81
CA SER A 9 -6.76 48.18 5.50
C SER A 9 -8.10 47.90 4.79
N SER A 10 -8.08 47.32 3.59
CA SER A 10 -9.30 47.04 2.85
C SER A 10 -9.99 45.77 3.38
N LYS A 11 -11.22 45.92 3.92
CA LYS A 11 -12.08 44.79 4.34
C LYS A 11 -12.29 43.75 3.23
N LYS A 12 -12.15 44.16 1.96
CA LYS A 12 -12.32 43.27 0.79
C LYS A 12 -11.12 42.34 0.57
N THR A 13 -9.88 42.77 0.86
CA THR A 13 -8.70 41.90 0.74
C THR A 13 -8.64 40.86 1.86
N TRP A 14 -9.09 41.21 3.07
CA TRP A 14 -9.21 40.23 4.16
C TRP A 14 -10.21 39.11 3.84
N LEU A 15 -11.37 39.46 3.27
CA LEU A 15 -12.43 38.50 2.93
C LEU A 15 -12.02 37.48 1.84
N THR A 16 -11.26 37.93 0.84
CA THR A 16 -10.74 37.04 -0.22
C THR A 16 -9.60 36.15 0.27
N ILE A 17 -8.68 36.68 1.09
CA ILE A 17 -7.58 35.90 1.69
C ILE A 17 -8.13 34.85 2.67
N SER A 18 -9.12 35.18 3.48
CA SER A 18 -9.76 34.19 4.36
C SER A 18 -10.46 33.10 3.57
N SER A 19 -11.06 33.42 2.42
CA SER A 19 -11.76 32.44 1.59
C SER A 19 -10.82 31.46 0.89
N THR A 20 -9.69 31.95 0.36
CA THR A 20 -8.68 31.08 -0.24
C THR A 20 -7.93 30.24 0.79
N ALA A 21 -7.65 30.79 1.98
CA ALA A 21 -7.04 30.05 3.08
C ALA A 21 -7.96 28.93 3.62
N LEU A 22 -9.27 29.18 3.72
CA LEU A 22 -10.25 28.16 4.11
C LEU A 22 -10.36 27.02 3.09
N LEU A 23 -10.33 27.33 1.79
CA LEU A 23 -10.32 26.33 0.73
C LEU A 23 -9.02 25.52 0.69
N ALA A 24 -7.88 26.17 0.89
CA ALA A 24 -6.59 25.49 0.97
C ALA A 24 -6.50 24.58 2.21
N ALA A 25 -6.99 25.05 3.36
CA ALA A 25 -7.05 24.26 4.57
C ALA A 25 -7.97 23.05 4.42
N SER A 26 -9.17 23.22 3.83
CA SER A 26 -10.09 22.09 3.62
C SER A 26 -9.55 21.07 2.61
N LEU A 27 -8.85 21.49 1.56
CA LEU A 27 -8.12 20.61 0.65
C LEU A 27 -6.99 19.85 1.36
N LEU A 28 -6.18 20.53 2.17
CA LEU A 28 -5.12 19.89 2.96
C LEU A 28 -5.68 18.88 3.97
N PHE A 29 -6.77 19.23 4.66
CA PHE A 29 -7.47 18.30 5.54
C PHE A 29 -8.04 17.11 4.75
N TYR A 30 -8.62 17.33 3.57
CA TYR A 30 -9.15 16.25 2.74
C TYR A 30 -8.03 15.29 2.28
N PHE A 31 -6.91 15.79 1.78
CA PHE A 31 -5.78 14.95 1.39
C PHE A 31 -5.13 14.25 2.60
N ALA A 32 -5.02 14.92 3.74
CA ALA A 32 -4.49 14.31 4.96
C ALA A 32 -5.43 13.21 5.53
N SER A 33 -6.75 13.36 5.34
CA SER A 33 -7.75 12.42 5.87
C SER A 33 -8.01 11.25 4.93
N PHE A 34 -8.15 11.51 3.63
CA PHE A 34 -8.62 10.54 2.63
C PHE A 34 -7.51 10.06 1.68
N GLY A 35 -6.45 10.84 1.47
CA GLY A 35 -5.32 10.46 0.62
C GLY A 35 -4.66 9.13 1.03
N PRO A 36 -4.41 8.88 2.34
CA PRO A 36 -3.88 7.60 2.80
C PRO A 36 -4.83 6.43 2.52
N ILE A 37 -6.15 6.63 2.59
CA ILE A 37 -7.15 5.60 2.36
C ILE A 37 -7.22 5.24 0.87
N THR A 38 -7.24 6.24 -0.01
CA THR A 38 -7.26 6.03 -1.47
C THR A 38 -5.97 5.39 -1.97
N ALA A 39 -4.81 5.82 -1.45
CA ALA A 39 -3.52 5.23 -1.80
C ALA A 39 -3.42 3.76 -1.33
N GLN A 40 -3.96 3.46 -0.15
CA GLN A 40 -3.99 2.08 0.34
C GLN A 40 -4.90 1.19 -0.51
N GLN A 41 -6.07 1.70 -0.92
CA GLN A 41 -6.99 0.95 -1.78
C GLN A 41 -6.37 0.64 -3.15
N GLU A 42 -5.61 1.58 -3.72
CA GLU A 42 -4.87 1.39 -4.97
C GLU A 42 -3.78 0.33 -4.80
N ALA A 43 -2.97 0.42 -3.73
CA ALA A 43 -1.95 -0.56 -3.41
C ALA A 43 -2.53 -1.97 -3.19
N ASP A 44 -3.66 -2.08 -2.49
CA ASP A 44 -4.36 -3.34 -2.27
C ASP A 44 -4.91 -3.92 -3.59
N SER A 45 -5.41 -3.08 -4.50
CA SER A 45 -5.87 -3.52 -5.82
C SER A 45 -4.72 -4.03 -6.68
N GLN A 46 -3.59 -3.32 -6.71
CA GLN A 46 -2.40 -3.74 -7.43
C GLN A 46 -1.86 -5.06 -6.87
N ALA A 47 -1.85 -5.22 -5.55
CA ALA A 47 -1.37 -6.44 -4.91
C ALA A 47 -2.24 -7.67 -5.26
N ILE A 48 -3.55 -7.50 -5.46
CA ILE A 48 -4.43 -8.58 -5.93
C ILE A 48 -4.02 -9.00 -7.34
N GLU A 49 -3.82 -8.04 -8.25
CA GLU A 49 -3.38 -8.31 -9.62
C GLU A 49 -2.00 -8.99 -9.64
N ASP A 50 -1.05 -8.49 -8.85
CA ASP A 50 0.29 -9.07 -8.71
C ASP A 50 0.21 -10.51 -8.19
N PHE A 51 -0.69 -10.78 -7.22
CA PHE A 51 -0.92 -12.12 -6.72
C PHE A 51 -1.51 -13.04 -7.79
N GLU A 52 -2.50 -12.58 -8.56
CA GLU A 52 -3.09 -13.33 -9.67
C GLU A 52 -2.05 -13.68 -10.74
N GLN A 53 -1.18 -12.74 -11.11
CA GLN A 53 -0.06 -12.99 -12.01
C GLN A 53 0.91 -14.01 -11.40
N CYS A 54 1.23 -13.87 -10.11
CA CYS A 54 2.12 -14.78 -9.40
C CYS A 54 1.61 -16.23 -9.41
N LEU A 55 0.30 -16.48 -9.35
CA LEU A 55 -0.28 -17.83 -9.46
C LEU A 55 0.11 -18.55 -10.76
N THR A 56 0.46 -17.80 -11.80
CA THR A 56 0.84 -18.33 -13.12
C THR A 56 2.35 -18.36 -13.35
N ALA A 57 3.17 -17.99 -12.36
CA ALA A 57 4.64 -17.89 -12.49
C ALA A 57 5.33 -19.19 -12.91
N ARG A 58 4.71 -20.34 -12.64
CA ARG A 58 5.21 -21.65 -13.11
C ARG A 58 5.08 -21.84 -14.63
N LEU A 59 4.12 -21.17 -15.25
CA LEU A 59 3.91 -21.20 -16.70
C LEU A 59 4.69 -20.08 -17.39
N PHE A 60 4.76 -18.92 -16.73
CA PHE A 60 5.32 -17.68 -17.25
C PHE A 60 6.33 -17.12 -16.26
N SER A 61 7.63 -17.38 -16.49
CA SER A 61 8.71 -16.97 -15.58
C SER A 61 8.78 -15.47 -15.35
N GLU A 62 8.31 -14.66 -16.31
CA GLU A 62 8.17 -13.21 -16.19
C GLU A 62 7.29 -12.79 -15.01
N ASN A 63 6.35 -13.64 -14.59
CA ASN A 63 5.45 -13.37 -13.48
C ASN A 63 6.10 -13.63 -12.10
N LEU A 64 7.33 -14.14 -12.04
CA LEU A 64 8.11 -14.16 -10.79
C LEU A 64 8.28 -12.75 -10.21
N LYS A 65 8.36 -11.72 -11.08
CA LYS A 65 8.43 -10.34 -10.62
C LYS A 65 7.17 -9.92 -9.86
N ALA A 66 5.99 -10.40 -10.26
CA ALA A 66 4.75 -10.14 -9.55
C ALA A 66 4.72 -10.86 -8.19
N CYS A 67 5.34 -12.06 -8.10
CA CYS A 67 5.56 -12.72 -6.82
C CYS A 67 6.48 -11.91 -5.89
N ASP A 68 7.55 -11.32 -6.42
CA ASP A 68 8.45 -10.45 -5.66
C ASP A 68 7.67 -9.23 -5.12
N SER A 69 6.94 -8.52 -5.99
CA SER A 69 6.10 -7.38 -5.60
C SER A 69 5.11 -7.74 -4.48
N PHE A 70 4.47 -8.91 -4.57
CA PHE A 70 3.52 -9.32 -3.55
C PHE A 70 4.20 -9.72 -2.22
N TYR A 71 5.17 -10.64 -2.26
CA TYR A 71 5.72 -11.26 -1.05
C TYR A 71 6.82 -10.42 -0.37
N LEU A 72 7.60 -9.66 -1.13
CA LEU A 72 8.74 -8.91 -0.60
C LEU A 72 8.38 -7.45 -0.34
N ASP A 73 7.47 -6.86 -1.12
CA ASP A 73 7.11 -5.46 -0.98
C ASP A 73 5.76 -5.28 -0.25
N TYR A 74 4.67 -5.79 -0.82
CA TYR A 74 3.32 -5.53 -0.31
C TYR A 74 3.04 -6.23 1.03
N LEU A 75 3.27 -7.55 1.11
CA LEU A 75 2.91 -8.34 2.29
C LEU A 75 3.57 -7.83 3.59
N PRO A 76 4.89 -7.51 3.62
CA PRO A 76 5.52 -6.97 4.82
C PRO A 76 5.00 -5.59 5.18
N GLN A 77 4.78 -4.71 4.19
CA GLN A 77 4.23 -3.38 4.44
C GLN A 77 2.83 -3.48 5.04
N LYS A 78 1.96 -4.29 4.44
CA LYS A 78 0.57 -4.46 4.86
C LYS A 78 0.43 -5.05 6.26
N THR A 79 1.31 -5.98 6.62
CA THR A 79 1.27 -6.69 7.90
C THR A 79 2.06 -5.99 9.01
N ALA A 80 2.78 -4.91 8.70
CA ALA A 80 3.59 -4.18 9.67
C ALA A 80 2.74 -3.58 10.80
N PRO A 81 3.22 -3.62 12.06
CA PRO A 81 2.45 -3.19 13.24
C PRO A 81 2.13 -1.69 13.29
N VAL A 82 2.76 -0.88 12.44
CA VAL A 82 2.52 0.58 12.32
C VAL A 82 1.16 0.85 11.66
N PHE A 83 0.68 -0.04 10.80
CA PHE A 83 -0.66 0.03 10.22
C PHE A 83 -1.70 -0.46 11.25
N LYS A 84 -2.00 0.40 12.25
CA LYS A 84 -3.00 0.15 13.31
C LYS A 84 -4.46 0.22 12.84
N GLN A 85 -4.71 0.39 11.54
CA GLN A 85 -6.06 0.36 11.00
C GLN A 85 -6.39 -1.07 10.58
N ASN A 86 -7.44 -1.62 11.18
CA ASN A 86 -8.12 -2.83 10.74
C ASN A 86 -8.67 -2.66 9.32
N ILE A 87 -7.81 -2.62 8.31
CA ILE A 87 -8.17 -2.82 6.90
C ILE A 87 -7.03 -3.59 6.27
N VAL A 88 -6.64 -4.70 6.89
CA VAL A 88 -6.02 -5.80 6.17
C VAL A 88 -7.17 -6.53 5.48
N ASP A 89 -7.61 -5.98 4.34
CA ASP A 89 -8.52 -6.69 3.44
C ASP A 89 -7.73 -7.72 2.60
N VAL A 90 -6.66 -8.30 3.17
CA VAL A 90 -6.19 -9.63 2.79
C VAL A 90 -7.35 -10.62 2.93
N ALA A 91 -8.43 -10.31 3.66
CA ALA A 91 -9.68 -11.07 3.62
C ALA A 91 -10.26 -11.28 2.20
N LYS A 92 -9.92 -10.44 1.21
CA LYS A 92 -10.29 -10.69 -0.21
C LYS A 92 -9.46 -11.79 -0.87
N LEU A 93 -8.27 -12.08 -0.36
CA LEU A 93 -7.38 -13.12 -0.82
C LEU A 93 -7.38 -14.28 0.17
N ASP A 94 -7.60 -15.51 -0.29
CA ASP A 94 -7.57 -16.66 0.61
C ASP A 94 -6.18 -16.80 1.25
N GLN A 95 -6.10 -16.61 2.57
CA GLN A 95 -4.84 -16.71 3.32
C GLN A 95 -4.19 -18.08 3.14
N LYS A 96 -4.97 -19.16 3.02
CA LYS A 96 -4.44 -20.49 2.72
C LYS A 96 -3.83 -20.55 1.33
N GLN A 97 -4.42 -19.87 0.36
CA GLN A 97 -3.88 -19.75 -0.98
C GLN A 97 -2.57 -18.97 -0.97
N ILE A 98 -2.48 -17.85 -0.24
CA ILE A 98 -1.23 -17.10 -0.06
C ILE A 98 -0.11 -17.99 0.50
N VAL A 99 -0.38 -18.79 1.53
CA VAL A 99 0.63 -19.70 2.09
C VAL A 99 1.02 -20.80 1.10
N ARG A 100 0.06 -21.39 0.38
CA ARG A 100 0.33 -22.42 -0.63
C ARG A 100 1.17 -21.87 -1.78
N THR A 101 0.79 -20.73 -2.33
CA THR A 101 1.52 -20.05 -3.40
C THR A 101 2.94 -19.70 -2.96
N TYR A 102 3.14 -19.26 -1.71
CA TYR A 102 4.47 -18.98 -1.17
C TYR A 102 5.38 -20.22 -1.20
N ARG A 103 4.84 -21.39 -0.82
CA ARG A 103 5.58 -22.67 -0.87
C ARG A 103 5.92 -23.04 -2.32
N ASP A 104 4.99 -22.84 -3.24
CA ASP A 104 5.19 -23.18 -4.66
C ASP A 104 6.18 -22.24 -5.34
N VAL A 105 6.13 -20.94 -5.06
CA VAL A 105 7.10 -19.96 -5.57
C VAL A 105 8.49 -20.26 -5.03
N ASN A 106 8.64 -20.56 -3.74
CA ASN A 106 9.95 -20.93 -3.20
C ASN A 106 10.50 -22.23 -3.78
N ARG A 107 9.65 -23.19 -4.15
CA ARG A 107 10.07 -24.36 -4.91
C ARG A 107 10.55 -23.95 -6.31
N LEU A 108 9.79 -23.11 -7.00
CA LEU A 108 10.14 -22.59 -8.30
C LEU A 108 11.49 -21.83 -8.28
N LEU A 109 11.69 -20.91 -7.33
CA LEU A 109 12.96 -20.19 -7.16
C LEU A 109 14.14 -21.17 -7.02
N LYS A 110 13.99 -22.20 -6.17
CA LYS A 110 15.02 -23.24 -6.00
C LYS A 110 15.27 -24.04 -7.28
N ASP A 111 14.22 -24.42 -8.00
CA ASP A 111 14.32 -25.14 -9.27
C ASP A 111 15.09 -24.32 -10.33
N HIS A 112 15.04 -22.99 -10.22
CA HIS A 112 15.78 -22.05 -11.07
C HIS A 112 17.14 -21.61 -10.50
N GLY A 113 17.58 -22.18 -9.37
CA GLY A 113 18.86 -21.83 -8.73
C GLY A 113 18.89 -20.46 -8.05
N LEU A 114 17.71 -19.86 -7.80
CA LEU A 114 17.54 -18.61 -7.09
C LEU A 114 17.39 -18.85 -5.58
N ALA A 115 17.76 -17.85 -4.79
CA ALA A 115 17.57 -17.90 -3.35
C ALA A 115 16.06 -17.89 -3.02
N PRO A 116 15.60 -18.71 -2.05
CA PRO A 116 14.23 -18.63 -1.57
C PRO A 116 13.98 -17.30 -0.86
N TYR A 117 12.72 -16.90 -0.79
CA TYR A 117 12.28 -15.77 0.01
C TYR A 117 12.54 -15.99 1.51
N PRO A 118 12.62 -14.90 2.29
CA PRO A 118 12.63 -14.98 3.75
C PRO A 118 11.38 -15.70 4.29
N GLU A 119 11.51 -16.33 5.45
CA GLU A 119 10.41 -17.06 6.09
C GLU A 119 9.10 -16.26 6.12
N LEU A 120 8.00 -16.91 5.73
CA LEU A 120 6.68 -16.26 5.63
C LEU A 120 6.23 -15.66 6.97
N TYR A 121 6.66 -16.25 8.10
CA TYR A 121 6.45 -15.69 9.42
C TYR A 121 7.02 -14.27 9.56
N LEU A 122 8.23 -14.04 9.04
CA LEU A 122 8.89 -12.73 9.06
C LEU A 122 8.21 -11.77 8.09
N LEU A 123 7.93 -12.22 6.86
CA LEU A 123 7.28 -11.39 5.84
C LEU A 123 5.86 -10.98 6.22
N SER A 124 5.14 -11.80 7.00
CA SER A 124 3.77 -11.50 7.44
C SER A 124 3.69 -10.93 8.84
N HIS A 125 4.82 -10.64 9.50
CA HIS A 125 4.86 -10.24 10.90
C HIS A 125 4.03 -11.16 11.83
N GLY A 126 4.02 -12.46 11.54
CA GLY A 126 3.27 -13.48 12.26
C GLY A 126 1.77 -13.58 11.94
N GLN A 127 1.20 -12.72 11.08
CA GLN A 127 -0.24 -12.70 10.80
C GLN A 127 -0.74 -13.95 10.04
N LEU A 128 0.15 -14.67 9.34
CA LEU A 128 -0.22 -15.89 8.59
C LEU A 128 0.16 -17.19 9.31
N VAL A 129 0.60 -17.14 10.57
CA VAL A 129 1.19 -18.29 11.26
C VAL A 129 0.24 -19.50 11.38
N GLU A 130 -1.05 -19.26 11.57
CA GLU A 130 -2.07 -20.32 11.73
C GLU A 130 -2.28 -21.13 10.44
N TYR A 131 -1.89 -20.59 9.29
CA TYR A 131 -2.06 -21.20 7.98
C TYR A 131 -0.79 -21.90 7.48
N ILE A 132 0.32 -21.81 8.23
CA ILE A 132 1.60 -22.45 7.90
C ILE A 132 1.59 -23.95 8.23
N GLN A 133 0.57 -24.45 8.93
CA GLN A 133 0.42 -25.87 9.29
C GLN A 133 0.16 -26.79 8.08
#